data_AF-A0A239LT64-F1
#
_entry.id   AF-A0A239LT64-F1
#
_cell.length_a   1.000
_cell.length_b   1.000
_cell.length_c   1.000
_cell.angle_alpha   90.00
_cell.angle_beta   90.00
_cell.angle_gamma   90.00
#
_symmetry.space_group_name_H-M   'P 1'
#
loop_
_entity.id
_entity.type
_entity.pdbx_description
1 polymer ?
#
loop_
_entity_poly.entity_id
_entity_poly.type
_entity_poly.pdbx_seq_one_letter_code
_entity_poly.pdbx_strand_id
1 'polypeptide(L)'
;MSNAIAIITGAIKETRDDFTAVLADRSISFEREAGFAIQVLQNSEFALKVAMGDKQSVMNAVKNIAAIGISLNPARKQAYLVPRGGKICLDISYIGLIDIAIASGSIMWAQAELVRENDAFTLNGYDQPPTHVFNPFGKDRGEIVGTYVVAKLHNGDHLTTTMSIDEVHSIRNRSESFKKGNGPWKTDEGEMIKKTVIKRAYKLWPKTDRLDHAMNHLNTENGEGLAPDAAQQPDHVDVAPLIAEALTTTTDADALAFWKANNGRLAKQPQDHAKLKRAISDHRANLRAKAEADEARTVEMPAAPAKTAATSVDDEFVQQMDNAAPSYIPE
;
A
#
# COMPACT_ATOMS: atom_id res chain seq x y z
N MET A 1 14.53 -4.01 37.08
CA MET A 1 15.05 -3.75 35.72
C MET A 1 16.47 -4.29 35.51
N SER A 2 17.40 -4.07 36.46
CA SER A 2 18.80 -4.50 36.36
C SER A 2 19.02 -6.01 36.12
N ASN A 3 18.22 -6.89 36.73
CA ASN A 3 18.34 -8.35 36.47
C ASN A 3 17.83 -8.75 35.07
N ALA A 4 16.71 -8.18 34.63
CA ALA A 4 16.12 -8.48 33.32
C ALA A 4 17.06 -8.09 32.16
N ILE A 5 17.67 -6.90 32.22
CA ILE A 5 18.62 -6.47 31.19
C ILE A 5 19.89 -7.34 31.17
N ALA A 6 20.37 -7.81 32.33
CA ALA A 6 21.52 -8.72 32.41
C ALA A 6 21.24 -10.07 31.74
N ILE A 7 20.04 -10.62 31.96
CA ILE A 7 19.60 -11.87 31.32
C ILE A 7 19.52 -11.72 29.80
N ILE A 8 18.88 -10.66 29.31
CA ILE A 8 18.75 -10.40 27.87
C ILE A 8 20.13 -10.13 27.24
N THR A 9 21.01 -9.42 27.94
CA THR A 9 22.39 -9.19 27.49
C THR A 9 23.14 -10.52 27.34
N GLY A 10 22.97 -11.46 28.27
CA GLY A 10 23.51 -12.81 28.17
C GLY A 10 23.00 -13.54 26.93
N ALA A 11 21.68 -13.57 26.73
CA ALA A 11 21.05 -14.21 25.57
C ALA A 11 21.52 -13.61 24.24
N ILE A 12 21.67 -12.29 24.14
CA ILE A 12 22.24 -11.64 22.94
C ILE A 12 23.68 -12.12 22.72
N LYS A 13 24.51 -12.14 23.77
CA LYS A 13 25.92 -12.57 23.67
C LYS A 13 26.08 -14.01 23.21
N GLU A 14 25.18 -14.91 23.61
CA GLU A 14 25.16 -16.31 23.17
C GLU A 14 24.98 -16.46 21.66
N THR A 15 24.39 -15.46 20.97
CA THR A 15 24.20 -15.51 19.51
C THR A 15 25.44 -15.20 18.68
N ARG A 16 26.58 -14.88 19.31
CA ARG A 16 27.79 -14.44 18.60
C ARG A 16 28.24 -15.40 17.50
N ASP A 17 28.32 -16.69 17.79
CA ASP A 17 28.87 -17.67 16.85
C ASP A 17 27.92 -17.84 15.66
N ASP A 18 26.62 -17.95 15.93
CA ASP A 18 25.58 -17.99 14.89
C ASP A 18 25.55 -16.73 14.04
N PHE A 19 25.67 -15.55 14.67
CA PHE A 19 25.75 -14.25 13.98
C PHE A 19 26.95 -14.22 13.02
N THR A 20 28.09 -14.72 13.46
CA THR A 20 29.32 -14.76 12.65
C THR A 20 29.17 -15.75 11.48
N ALA A 21 28.51 -16.88 11.71
CA ALA A 21 28.28 -17.91 10.70
C ALA A 21 27.39 -17.44 9.53
N VAL A 22 26.44 -16.55 9.80
CA VAL A 22 25.48 -16.04 8.79
C VAL A 22 25.81 -14.62 8.29
N LEU A 23 27.00 -14.09 8.57
CA LEU A 23 27.36 -12.71 8.25
C LEU A 23 27.42 -12.45 6.74
N ALA A 24 26.40 -11.77 6.21
CA ALA A 24 26.32 -11.39 4.79
C ALA A 24 27.14 -10.12 4.46
N ASP A 25 27.42 -9.27 5.44
CA ASP A 25 28.17 -8.03 5.27
C ASP A 25 29.31 -7.90 6.28
N ARG A 26 30.55 -7.91 5.79
CA ARG A 26 31.76 -7.83 6.62
C ARG A 26 31.96 -6.49 7.32
N SER A 27 31.24 -5.44 6.93
CA SER A 27 31.27 -4.15 7.61
C SER A 27 30.49 -4.14 8.93
N ILE A 28 29.67 -5.17 9.15
CA ILE A 28 28.86 -5.33 10.36
C ILE A 28 29.63 -6.15 11.38
N SER A 29 29.63 -5.69 12.63
CA SER A 29 30.30 -6.36 13.74
C SER A 29 29.30 -6.69 14.84
N PHE A 30 29.34 -7.94 15.32
CA PHE A 30 28.49 -8.41 16.41
C PHE A 30 28.48 -7.45 17.61
N GLU A 31 29.65 -6.97 18.06
CA GLU A 31 29.76 -6.14 19.27
C GLU A 31 28.99 -4.82 19.17
N ARG A 32 29.00 -4.19 18.00
CA ARG A 32 28.26 -2.94 17.75
C ARG A 32 26.77 -3.20 17.72
N GLU A 33 26.34 -4.22 16.97
CA GLU A 33 24.91 -4.54 16.81
C GLU A 33 24.29 -5.05 18.11
N ALA A 34 25.01 -5.88 18.87
CA ALA A 34 24.61 -6.28 20.21
C ALA A 34 24.50 -5.07 21.15
N GLY A 35 25.46 -4.14 21.10
CA GLY A 35 25.41 -2.89 21.86
C GLY A 35 24.16 -2.06 21.54
N PHE A 36 23.84 -1.88 20.26
CA PHE A 36 22.63 -1.16 19.84
C PHE A 36 21.36 -1.89 20.30
N ALA A 37 21.27 -3.21 20.15
CA ALA A 37 20.13 -3.99 20.60
C ALA A 37 19.91 -3.86 22.13
N ILE A 38 20.98 -3.99 22.92
CA ILE A 38 20.93 -3.82 24.38
C ILE A 38 20.46 -2.42 24.74
N GLN A 39 21.01 -1.38 24.09
CA GLN A 39 20.62 0.01 24.34
C GLN A 39 19.14 0.27 24.03
N VAL A 40 18.62 -0.26 22.91
CA VAL A 40 17.22 -0.12 22.52
C VAL A 40 16.30 -0.79 23.56
N LEU A 41 16.63 -2.00 23.98
CA LEU A 41 15.84 -2.73 24.98
C LEU A 41 15.93 -2.09 26.37
N GLN A 42 17.09 -1.54 26.74
CA GLN A 42 17.26 -0.85 28.01
C GLN A 42 16.45 0.45 28.09
N ASN A 43 16.31 1.17 26.98
CA ASN A 43 15.59 2.45 26.93
C ASN A 43 14.07 2.30 26.89
N SER A 44 13.53 1.08 26.82
CA SER A 44 12.08 0.82 26.78
C SER A 44 11.70 -0.30 27.74
N GLU A 45 11.07 0.06 28.86
CA GLU A 45 10.57 -0.93 29.83
C GLU A 45 9.60 -1.93 29.19
N PHE A 46 8.75 -1.45 28.27
CA PHE A 46 7.82 -2.29 27.53
C PHE A 46 8.55 -3.27 26.61
N ALA A 47 9.54 -2.81 25.85
CA ALA A 47 10.32 -3.69 24.98
C ALA A 47 11.12 -4.71 25.79
N LEU A 48 11.72 -4.32 26.91
CA LEU A 48 12.42 -5.23 27.81
C LEU A 48 11.48 -6.29 28.40
N LYS A 49 10.26 -5.91 28.78
CA LYS A 49 9.25 -6.85 29.27
C LYS A 49 8.86 -7.87 28.19
N VAL A 50 8.65 -7.42 26.96
CA VAL A 50 8.34 -8.30 25.82
C VAL A 50 9.52 -9.22 25.50
N ALA A 51 10.75 -8.69 25.47
CA ALA A 51 11.98 -9.46 25.30
C ALA A 51 12.15 -10.55 26.37
N MET A 52 11.77 -10.27 27.61
CA MET A 52 11.80 -11.26 28.70
C MET A 52 10.75 -12.36 28.52
N GLY A 53 9.61 -12.04 27.89
CA GLY A 53 8.56 -13.01 27.55
C GLY A 53 8.97 -13.98 26.44
N ASP A 54 9.76 -13.50 25.47
CA ASP A 54 10.31 -14.31 24.39
C ASP A 54 11.75 -13.87 24.05
N LYS A 55 12.72 -14.45 24.75
CA LYS A 55 14.14 -14.16 24.54
C LYS A 55 14.63 -14.63 23.18
N GLN A 56 14.05 -15.73 22.69
CA GLN A 56 14.42 -16.30 21.40
C GLN A 56 14.12 -15.32 20.26
N SER A 57 13.04 -14.55 20.37
CA SER A 57 12.74 -13.50 19.38
C SER A 57 13.84 -12.44 19.27
N VAL A 58 14.44 -12.02 20.39
CA VAL A 58 15.57 -11.09 20.39
C VAL A 58 16.80 -11.72 19.75
N MET A 59 17.10 -12.97 20.10
CA MET A 59 18.22 -13.71 19.53
C MET A 59 18.07 -13.87 18.01
N ASN A 60 16.87 -14.21 17.55
CA ASN A 60 16.56 -14.33 16.12
C ASN A 60 16.68 -12.98 15.41
N ALA A 61 16.14 -11.90 16.00
CA ALA A 61 16.28 -10.56 15.45
C ALA A 61 17.76 -10.16 15.29
N VAL A 62 18.60 -10.46 16.28
CA VAL A 62 20.04 -10.19 16.22
C VAL A 62 20.75 -11.03 15.15
N LYS A 63 20.40 -12.31 14.99
CA LYS A 63 20.95 -13.15 13.91
C LYS A 63 20.52 -12.66 12.52
N ASN A 64 19.27 -12.22 12.37
CA ASN A 64 18.74 -11.76 11.08
C ASN A 64 19.44 -10.47 10.58
N ILE A 65 19.91 -9.61 11.49
CA ILE A 65 20.77 -8.45 11.15
C ILE A 65 22.00 -8.89 10.35
N ALA A 66 22.70 -9.94 10.82
CA ALA A 66 23.87 -10.49 10.13
C ALA A 66 23.51 -11.14 8.79
N ALA A 67 22.45 -11.96 8.78
CA ALA A 67 22.01 -12.68 7.58
C ALA A 67 21.58 -11.74 6.44
N ILE A 68 20.97 -10.61 6.79
CA ILE A 68 20.50 -9.62 5.81
C ILE A 68 21.60 -8.60 5.47
N GLY A 69 22.49 -8.33 6.42
CA GLY A 69 23.51 -7.30 6.30
C GLY A 69 22.95 -5.90 6.55
N ILE A 70 22.18 -5.70 7.60
CA ILE A 70 21.62 -4.39 8.02
C ILE A 70 22.01 -4.06 9.44
N SER A 71 22.00 -2.79 9.82
CA SER A 71 22.42 -2.34 11.14
C SER A 71 21.26 -1.79 11.99
N LEU A 72 21.30 -2.03 13.29
CA LEU A 72 20.48 -1.38 14.31
C LEU A 72 21.03 0.00 14.72
N ASN A 73 22.12 0.47 14.10
CA ASN A 73 22.68 1.78 14.39
C ASN A 73 21.60 2.89 14.21
N PRO A 74 21.25 3.61 15.28
CA PRO A 74 20.20 4.64 15.23
C PRO A 74 20.48 5.76 14.22
N ALA A 75 21.76 6.05 13.92
CA ALA A 75 22.13 7.06 12.94
C ALA A 75 21.89 6.60 11.49
N ARG A 76 22.04 5.29 11.22
CA ARG A 76 21.80 4.72 9.87
C ARG A 76 20.32 4.48 9.61
N LYS A 77 19.52 4.28 10.66
CA LYS A 77 18.06 4.08 10.58
C LYS A 77 17.67 2.92 9.64
N GLN A 78 18.50 1.90 9.50
CA GLN A 78 18.27 0.79 8.56
C GLN A 78 17.25 -0.22 9.11
N ALA A 79 17.26 -0.47 10.42
CA ALA A 79 16.35 -1.40 11.07
C ALA A 79 16.03 -1.00 12.51
N TYR A 80 14.94 -1.56 13.03
CA TYR A 80 14.43 -1.30 14.38
C TYR A 80 14.01 -2.60 15.06
N LEU A 81 14.15 -2.64 16.40
CA LEU A 81 13.54 -3.69 17.22
C LEU A 81 12.17 -3.19 17.70
N VAL A 82 11.11 -3.87 17.25
CA VAL A 82 9.73 -3.46 17.53
C VAL A 82 9.01 -4.55 18.32
N PRO A 83 8.50 -4.26 19.53
CA PRO A 83 7.67 -5.19 20.26
C PRO A 83 6.30 -5.35 19.57
N ARG A 84 5.99 -6.55 19.06
CA ARG A 84 4.74 -6.84 18.35
C ARG A 84 4.29 -8.27 18.66
N GLY A 85 3.02 -8.43 19.03
CA GLY A 85 2.44 -9.75 19.25
C GLY A 85 3.12 -10.58 20.35
N GLY A 86 3.68 -9.93 21.38
CA GLY A 86 4.37 -10.62 22.48
C GLY A 86 5.82 -11.03 22.18
N LYS A 87 6.38 -10.65 21.03
CA LYS A 87 7.76 -10.90 20.63
C LYS A 87 8.47 -9.62 20.18
N ILE A 88 9.80 -9.64 20.14
CA ILE A 88 10.61 -8.60 19.50
C ILE A 88 10.80 -8.96 18.02
N CYS A 89 10.33 -8.09 17.14
CA CYS A 89 10.49 -8.23 15.69
C CYS A 89 11.59 -7.29 15.19
N LEU A 90 12.37 -7.76 14.21
CA LEU A 90 13.25 -6.90 13.42
C LEU A 90 12.44 -6.26 12.29
N ASP A 91 12.17 -4.96 12.37
CA ASP A 91 11.52 -4.21 11.30
C ASP A 91 12.57 -3.47 10.46
N ILE A 92 12.65 -3.81 9.18
CA ILE A 92 13.53 -3.11 8.21
C ILE A 92 12.84 -1.82 7.75
N SER A 93 13.58 -0.71 7.78
CA SER A 93 13.10 0.58 7.28
C SER A 93 13.21 0.64 5.75
N TYR A 94 12.54 1.61 5.13
CA TYR A 94 12.72 1.81 3.68
C TYR A 94 14.15 2.23 3.33
N ILE A 95 14.83 2.95 4.22
CA ILE A 95 16.25 3.32 4.07
C ILE A 95 17.09 2.04 4.08
N GLY A 96 16.82 1.13 5.01
CA GLY A 96 17.48 -0.19 5.05
C GLY A 96 17.26 -0.99 3.77
N LEU A 97 16.05 -0.99 3.22
CA LEU A 97 15.77 -1.67 1.95
C LEU A 97 16.53 -1.06 0.78
N ILE A 98 16.54 0.27 0.66
CA ILE A 98 17.30 0.97 -0.39
C ILE A 98 18.79 0.68 -0.23
N ASP A 99 19.34 0.77 0.98
CA ASP A 99 20.75 0.50 1.27
C ASP A 99 21.14 -0.94 0.91
N ILE A 100 20.31 -1.94 1.21
CA ILE A 100 20.55 -3.34 0.79
C ILE A 100 20.57 -3.43 -0.73
N ALA A 101 19.61 -2.80 -1.42
CA ALA A 101 19.54 -2.85 -2.88
C ALA A 101 20.74 -2.15 -3.54
N ILE A 102 21.24 -1.07 -2.94
CA ILE A 102 22.47 -0.40 -3.40
C ILE A 102 23.70 -1.28 -3.12
N ALA A 103 23.84 -1.77 -1.89
CA ALA A 103 25.00 -2.56 -1.47
C ALA A 103 25.12 -3.89 -2.21
N SER A 104 24.00 -4.46 -2.66
CA SER A 104 23.98 -5.67 -3.48
C SER A 104 24.20 -5.43 -4.97
N GLY A 105 24.19 -4.17 -5.41
CA GLY A 105 24.34 -3.82 -6.83
C GLY A 105 23.04 -3.94 -7.64
N SER A 106 21.88 -4.16 -7.00
CA SER A 106 20.59 -4.20 -7.68
C SER A 106 20.22 -2.85 -8.30
N ILE A 107 20.49 -1.75 -7.58
CA ILE A 107 20.20 -0.38 -8.01
C ILE A 107 21.37 0.54 -7.63
N MET A 108 21.50 1.68 -8.30
CA MET A 108 22.47 2.73 -7.94
C MET A 108 21.91 3.65 -6.84
N TRP A 109 20.63 3.99 -6.93
CA TRP A 109 19.89 4.78 -5.96
C TRP A 109 18.38 4.58 -6.16
N ALA A 110 17.58 4.89 -5.14
CA ALA A 110 16.14 5.04 -5.27
C ALA A 110 15.64 6.27 -4.54
N GLN A 111 14.62 6.93 -5.09
CA GLN A 111 13.98 8.10 -4.49
C GLN A 111 12.47 8.00 -4.61
N ALA A 112 11.78 8.19 -3.49
CA ALA A 112 10.32 8.21 -3.43
C ALA A 112 9.79 9.62 -3.15
N GLU A 113 8.69 9.98 -3.81
CA GLU A 113 8.03 11.26 -3.63
C GLU A 113 6.51 11.14 -3.59
N LEU A 114 5.88 12.10 -2.90
CA LEU A 114 4.43 12.25 -2.82
C LEU A 114 3.94 13.14 -3.96
N VAL A 115 2.86 12.72 -4.59
CA VAL A 115 2.11 13.50 -5.58
C VAL A 115 0.87 14.04 -4.90
N ARG A 116 0.63 15.34 -5.06
CA ARG A 116 -0.49 16.07 -4.48
C ARG A 116 -1.40 16.63 -5.56
N GLU A 117 -2.63 16.95 -5.20
CA GLU A 117 -3.70 17.36 -6.11
C GLU A 117 -3.30 18.46 -7.11
N ASN A 118 -2.52 19.44 -6.64
CA ASN A 118 -2.14 20.60 -7.46
C ASN A 118 -0.78 20.43 -8.15
N ASP A 119 -0.17 19.25 -8.09
CA ASP A 119 1.07 18.96 -8.81
C ASP A 119 0.78 18.55 -10.26
N ALA A 120 1.67 18.91 -11.17
CA ALA A 120 1.65 18.38 -12.53
C ALA A 120 2.49 17.10 -12.58
N PHE A 121 1.81 15.95 -12.55
CA PHE A 121 2.45 14.63 -12.58
C PHE A 121 2.09 13.85 -13.86
N THR A 122 3.08 13.24 -14.50
CA THR A 122 2.89 12.36 -15.65
C THR A 122 3.87 11.19 -15.58
N LEU A 123 3.36 9.98 -15.71
CA LEU A 123 4.18 8.78 -15.87
C LEU A 123 4.67 8.69 -17.32
N ASN A 124 5.99 8.64 -17.52
CA ASN A 124 6.61 8.60 -18.85
C ASN A 124 6.91 7.17 -19.34
N GLY A 125 6.43 6.16 -18.62
CA GLY A 125 6.84 4.75 -18.78
C GLY A 125 7.37 4.18 -17.46
N TYR A 126 7.44 2.86 -17.35
CA TYR A 126 7.99 2.18 -16.17
C TYR A 126 9.53 2.15 -16.18
N ASP A 127 10.13 2.30 -17.36
CA ASP A 127 11.57 2.31 -17.61
C ASP A 127 12.19 3.73 -17.53
N GLN A 128 11.36 4.74 -17.27
CA GLN A 128 11.74 6.17 -17.29
C GLN A 128 11.33 6.88 -16.00
N PRO A 129 12.06 7.92 -15.57
CA PRO A 129 11.60 8.82 -14.51
C PRO A 129 10.29 9.52 -14.92
N PRO A 130 9.33 9.71 -14.00
CA PRO A 130 8.13 10.48 -14.27
C PRO A 130 8.45 11.98 -14.37
N THR A 131 7.59 12.72 -15.06
CA THR A 131 7.59 14.18 -15.05
C THR A 131 6.77 14.64 -13.86
N HIS A 132 7.41 15.29 -12.89
CA HIS A 132 6.73 15.81 -11.70
C HIS A 132 7.14 17.27 -11.46
N VAL A 133 6.23 18.19 -11.79
CA VAL A 133 6.45 19.63 -11.70
C VAL A 133 5.58 20.21 -10.59
N PHE A 134 6.23 20.80 -9.58
CA PHE A 134 5.59 21.47 -8.46
C PHE A 134 6.55 22.50 -7.84
N ASN A 135 6.01 23.42 -7.05
CA ASN A 135 6.83 24.31 -6.24
C ASN A 135 7.21 23.59 -4.92
N PRO A 136 8.48 23.25 -4.67
CA PRO A 136 8.88 22.54 -3.45
C PRO A 136 8.68 23.34 -2.17
N PHE A 137 8.54 24.66 -2.27
CA PHE A 137 8.25 25.56 -1.14
C PHE A 137 6.80 26.08 -1.17
N GLY A 138 5.97 25.57 -2.10
CA GLY A 138 4.56 25.91 -2.20
C GLY A 138 3.77 25.34 -1.03
N LYS A 139 2.95 26.18 -0.38
CA LYS A 139 2.12 25.77 0.75
C LYS A 139 0.80 25.11 0.34
N ASP A 140 0.33 25.39 -0.88
CA ASP A 140 -1.00 25.01 -1.36
C ASP A 140 -0.95 23.89 -2.40
N ARG A 141 -0.15 22.84 -2.15
CA ARG A 141 -0.06 21.69 -3.07
C ARG A 141 -1.31 20.79 -3.05
N GLY A 142 -2.21 20.98 -2.08
CA GLY A 142 -3.41 20.16 -1.91
C GLY A 142 -3.15 18.82 -1.21
N GLU A 143 -4.17 17.96 -1.20
CA GLU A 143 -4.10 16.65 -0.56
C GLU A 143 -3.18 15.68 -1.31
N ILE A 144 -2.74 14.61 -0.63
CA ILE A 144 -1.91 13.57 -1.27
C ILE A 144 -2.83 12.68 -2.13
N VAL A 145 -2.57 12.62 -3.43
CA VAL A 145 -3.33 11.78 -4.39
C VAL A 145 -2.60 10.49 -4.75
N GLY A 146 -1.29 10.44 -4.52
CA GLY A 146 -0.50 9.26 -4.80
C GLY A 146 0.96 9.42 -4.42
N THR A 147 1.75 8.42 -4.79
CA THR A 147 3.18 8.40 -4.56
C THR A 147 3.87 7.58 -5.64
N TYR A 148 5.15 7.83 -5.84
CA TYR A 148 5.99 7.04 -6.71
C TYR A 148 7.37 6.84 -6.11
N VAL A 149 8.09 5.84 -6.63
CA VAL A 149 9.52 5.65 -6.42
C VAL A 149 10.19 5.42 -7.76
N VAL A 150 11.34 6.05 -7.95
CA VAL A 150 12.25 5.82 -9.08
C VAL A 150 13.49 5.15 -8.54
N ALA A 151 13.90 4.03 -9.14
CA ALA A 151 15.20 3.42 -8.91
C ALA A 151 16.05 3.49 -10.17
N LYS A 152 17.31 3.91 -10.06
CA LYS A 152 18.25 3.91 -11.19
C LYS A 152 19.03 2.60 -11.24
N LEU A 153 19.10 1.96 -12.40
CA LEU A 153 19.86 0.75 -12.63
C LEU A 153 21.29 1.06 -13.12
N HIS A 154 22.18 0.08 -12.98
CA HIS A 154 23.58 0.20 -13.41
C HIS A 154 23.76 0.28 -14.93
N ASN A 155 22.78 -0.19 -15.71
CA ASN A 155 22.78 -0.10 -17.17
C ASN A 155 22.30 1.28 -17.69
N GLY A 156 21.86 2.19 -16.80
CA GLY A 156 21.37 3.52 -17.14
C GLY A 156 19.85 3.65 -17.16
N ASP A 157 19.10 2.54 -17.17
CA ASP A 157 17.64 2.55 -17.13
C ASP A 157 17.10 2.94 -15.75
N HIS A 158 15.80 3.24 -15.70
CA HIS A 158 15.10 3.48 -14.46
C HIS A 158 14.00 2.43 -14.26
N LEU A 159 13.62 2.19 -13.00
CA LEU A 159 12.41 1.46 -12.65
C LEU A 159 11.53 2.38 -11.83
N THR A 160 10.40 2.79 -12.41
CA THR A 160 9.42 3.64 -11.77
C THR A 160 8.22 2.82 -11.33
N THR A 161 7.87 2.91 -10.06
CA THR A 161 6.65 2.31 -9.50
C THR A 161 5.78 3.41 -8.92
N THR A 162 4.49 3.40 -9.24
CA THR A 162 3.50 4.36 -8.74
C THR A 162 2.45 3.65 -7.89
N MET A 163 1.81 4.42 -7.01
CA MET A 163 0.63 4.00 -6.26
C MET A 163 -0.35 5.17 -6.13
N SER A 164 -1.64 4.90 -6.28
CA SER A 164 -2.65 5.86 -5.84
C SER A 164 -2.71 5.89 -4.31
N ILE A 165 -3.20 7.00 -3.75
CA ILE A 165 -3.39 7.10 -2.30
C ILE A 165 -4.37 6.05 -1.78
N ASP A 166 -5.39 5.68 -2.58
CA ASP A 166 -6.37 4.64 -2.23
C ASP A 166 -5.72 3.26 -2.10
N GLU A 167 -4.79 2.90 -2.99
CA GLU A 167 -4.05 1.65 -2.90
C GLU A 167 -3.19 1.60 -1.62
N VAL A 168 -2.54 2.72 -1.30
CA VAL A 168 -1.73 2.84 -0.08
C VAL A 168 -2.61 2.71 1.15
N HIS A 169 -3.75 3.39 1.19
CA HIS A 169 -4.72 3.31 2.28
C HIS A 169 -5.32 1.91 2.42
N SER A 170 -5.56 1.20 1.31
CA SER A 170 -5.98 -0.21 1.36
C SER A 170 -4.93 -1.12 2.02
N ILE A 171 -3.64 -0.89 1.77
CA ILE A 171 -2.56 -1.60 2.49
C ILE A 171 -2.53 -1.20 3.97
N ARG A 172 -2.61 0.11 4.26
CA ARG A 172 -2.65 0.65 5.63
C ARG A 172 -3.75 0.00 6.46
N ASN A 173 -4.96 -0.09 5.92
CA ASN A 173 -6.15 -0.61 6.61
C ASN A 173 -6.02 -2.11 6.95
N ARG A 174 -5.17 -2.85 6.24
CA ARG A 174 -4.84 -4.25 6.56
C ARG A 174 -3.84 -4.39 7.71
N SER A 175 -3.12 -3.32 8.07
CA SER A 175 -2.11 -3.36 9.14
C SER A 175 -2.74 -3.32 10.54
N GLU A 176 -2.32 -4.24 11.41
CA GLU A 176 -2.82 -4.34 12.79
C GLU A 176 -2.49 -3.09 13.64
N SER A 177 -1.37 -2.44 13.36
CA SER A 177 -0.98 -1.20 14.03
C SER A 177 -1.95 -0.06 13.74
N PHE A 178 -2.41 0.08 12.49
CA PHE A 178 -3.38 1.11 12.15
C PHE A 178 -4.76 0.85 12.80
N LYS A 179 -5.22 -0.41 12.81
CA LYS A 179 -6.48 -0.81 13.46
C LYS A 179 -6.52 -0.47 14.95
N LYS A 180 -5.37 -0.53 15.63
CA LYS A 180 -5.24 -0.18 17.06
C LYS A 180 -5.17 1.32 17.33
N GLY A 181 -5.27 2.15 16.30
CA GLY A 181 -5.38 3.61 16.42
C GLY A 181 -4.12 4.31 16.92
N ASN A 182 -2.97 3.63 16.99
CA ASN A 182 -1.69 4.20 17.43
C ASN A 182 -0.59 3.79 16.48
N GLY A 183 0.25 4.74 16.05
CA GLY A 183 1.42 4.44 15.23
C GLY A 183 1.84 5.56 14.28
N PRO A 184 2.91 5.32 13.50
CA PRO A 184 3.54 6.31 12.63
C PRO A 184 2.64 6.83 11.52
N TRP A 185 1.52 6.16 11.21
CA TRP A 185 0.51 6.67 10.28
C TRP A 185 -0.18 7.96 10.77
N LYS A 186 -0.13 8.27 12.08
CA LYS A 186 -0.67 9.54 12.61
C LYS A 186 0.38 10.66 12.66
N THR A 187 1.63 10.32 12.93
CA THR A 187 2.71 11.31 13.15
C THR A 187 3.51 11.58 11.88
N ASP A 188 3.66 10.57 11.02
CA ASP A 188 4.59 10.55 9.88
C ASP A 188 3.93 9.89 8.65
N GLU A 189 2.68 10.28 8.35
CA GLU A 189 1.88 9.65 7.27
C GLU A 189 2.61 9.62 5.92
N GLY A 190 3.24 10.74 5.54
CA GLY A 190 3.99 10.84 4.28
C GLY A 190 5.13 9.83 4.17
N GLU A 191 5.86 9.59 5.26
CA GLU A 191 6.94 8.59 5.30
C GLU A 191 6.38 7.17 5.22
N MET A 192 5.21 6.91 5.82
CA MET A 192 4.53 5.63 5.72
C MET A 192 4.00 5.34 4.31
N ILE A 193 3.51 6.38 3.61
CA ILE A 193 3.13 6.29 2.20
C ILE A 193 4.35 5.96 1.34
N LYS A 194 5.47 6.68 1.51
CA LYS A 194 6.74 6.41 0.80
C LYS A 194 7.28 5.01 1.09
N LYS A 195 7.26 4.56 2.35
CA LYS A 195 7.64 3.20 2.76
C LYS A 195 6.83 2.15 2.00
N THR A 196 5.55 2.40 1.79
CA THR A 196 4.63 1.45 1.13
C THR A 196 4.98 1.26 -0.35
N VAL A 197 5.20 2.35 -1.09
CA VAL A 197 5.58 2.25 -2.52
C VAL A 197 6.98 1.69 -2.71
N ILE A 198 7.93 2.01 -1.83
CA ILE A 198 9.29 1.42 -1.87
C ILE A 198 9.21 -0.09 -1.69
N LYS A 199 8.43 -0.59 -0.73
CA LYS A 199 8.27 -2.03 -0.54
C LYS A 199 7.61 -2.73 -1.73
N ARG A 200 6.67 -2.07 -2.42
CA ARG A 200 6.09 -2.58 -3.67
C ARG A 200 7.17 -2.68 -4.76
N ALA A 201 7.94 -1.61 -4.96
CA ALA A 201 9.01 -1.56 -5.97
C ALA A 201 10.15 -2.53 -5.67
N TYR A 202 10.49 -2.72 -4.39
CA TYR A 202 11.57 -3.61 -3.95
C TYR A 202 11.41 -5.04 -4.47
N LYS A 203 10.16 -5.52 -4.62
CA LYS A 203 9.86 -6.86 -5.16
C LYS A 203 10.24 -7.02 -6.64
N LEU A 204 10.32 -5.91 -7.37
CA LEU A 204 10.52 -5.85 -8.82
C LEU A 204 11.97 -5.50 -9.20
N TRP A 205 12.79 -5.07 -8.23
CA TRP A 205 14.18 -4.75 -8.49
C TRP A 205 15.00 -6.02 -8.79
N PRO A 206 16.08 -5.91 -9.57
CA PRO A 206 16.93 -7.05 -9.89
C PRO A 206 17.37 -7.78 -8.62
N LYS A 207 17.08 -9.08 -8.55
CA LYS A 207 17.33 -9.87 -7.34
C LYS A 207 18.79 -10.30 -7.25
N THR A 208 19.29 -10.24 -6.04
CA THR A 208 20.55 -10.86 -5.61
C THR A 208 20.25 -11.71 -4.39
N ASP A 209 21.10 -12.70 -4.08
CA ASP A 209 20.89 -13.60 -2.94
C ASP A 209 20.63 -12.83 -1.63
N ARG A 210 21.34 -11.71 -1.42
CA ARG A 210 21.17 -10.82 -0.26
C ARG A 210 19.81 -10.10 -0.25
N LEU A 211 19.32 -9.69 -1.42
CA LEU A 211 18.00 -9.05 -1.57
C LEU A 211 16.88 -10.05 -1.24
N ASP A 212 17.02 -11.30 -1.68
CA ASP A 212 16.02 -12.36 -1.44
C ASP A 212 15.88 -12.69 0.05
N HIS A 213 16.97 -12.70 0.83
CA HIS A 213 16.91 -12.87 2.28
C HIS A 213 16.12 -11.74 2.98
N ALA A 214 16.34 -10.49 2.56
CA ALA A 214 15.59 -9.34 3.08
C ALA A 214 14.10 -9.41 2.73
N MET A 215 13.78 -9.83 1.50
CA MET A 215 12.40 -10.05 1.05
C MET A 215 11.69 -11.13 1.85
N ASN A 216 12.36 -12.26 2.09
CA ASN A 216 11.77 -13.34 2.88
C ASN A 216 11.43 -12.88 4.29
N HIS A 217 12.34 -12.16 4.96
CA HIS A 217 12.10 -11.58 6.28
C HIS A 217 10.88 -10.63 6.29
N LEU A 218 10.78 -9.75 5.30
CA LEU A 218 9.63 -8.85 5.15
C LEU A 218 8.30 -9.60 4.97
N ASN A 219 8.31 -10.71 4.22
CA ASN A 219 7.12 -11.47 3.89
C ASN A 219 6.63 -12.37 5.05
N THR A 220 7.55 -12.90 5.87
CA THR A 220 7.21 -13.87 6.93
C THR A 220 7.00 -13.24 8.31
N GLU A 221 7.70 -12.15 8.64
CA GLU A 221 7.77 -11.68 10.04
C GLU A 221 7.05 -10.35 10.32
N ASN A 222 6.80 -9.51 9.31
CA ASN A 222 6.40 -8.13 9.61
C ASN A 222 4.92 -7.93 9.93
N GLY A 223 3.97 -8.74 9.46
CA GLY A 223 2.54 -8.53 9.76
C GLY A 223 2.02 -7.11 9.41
N GLU A 224 2.79 -6.34 8.63
CA GLU A 224 2.53 -4.94 8.27
C GLU A 224 1.58 -4.82 7.06
N GLY A 225 0.83 -5.88 6.73
CA GLY A 225 -0.19 -5.85 5.66
C GLY A 225 0.33 -5.97 4.23
N LEU A 226 1.62 -6.27 4.05
CA LEU A 226 2.21 -6.60 2.75
C LEU A 226 2.42 -8.10 2.65
N ALA A 227 1.31 -8.86 2.67
CA ALA A 227 1.34 -10.25 2.29
C ALA A 227 1.89 -10.40 0.85
N PRO A 228 2.48 -11.55 0.49
CA PRO A 228 2.75 -11.87 -0.91
C PRO A 228 1.45 -11.69 -1.71
N ASP A 229 1.63 -11.24 -2.95
CA ASP A 229 0.60 -10.71 -3.83
C ASP A 229 -0.71 -11.46 -3.70
N ALA A 230 -1.79 -10.68 -3.52
CA ALA A 230 -3.17 -11.14 -3.62
C ALA A 230 -3.33 -12.65 -3.39
N ALA A 231 -3.23 -13.09 -2.14
CA ALA A 231 -4.24 -14.03 -1.72
C ALA A 231 -5.56 -13.26 -1.92
N GLN A 232 -6.13 -13.38 -3.12
CA GLN A 232 -7.52 -13.08 -3.39
C GLN A 232 -8.23 -13.63 -2.17
N GLN A 233 -8.85 -12.75 -1.38
CA GLN A 233 -9.80 -13.25 -0.39
C GLN A 233 -10.70 -14.19 -1.18
N PRO A 234 -10.94 -15.43 -0.72
CA PRO A 234 -11.69 -16.42 -1.51
C PRO A 234 -13.07 -15.91 -1.96
N ASP A 235 -13.55 -14.82 -1.36
CA ASP A 235 -14.83 -14.15 -1.66
C ASP A 235 -14.69 -12.77 -2.36
N HIS A 236 -13.51 -12.36 -2.82
CA HIS A 236 -13.37 -11.08 -3.56
C HIS A 236 -13.80 -11.24 -5.02
N VAL A 237 -14.95 -10.67 -5.34
CA VAL A 237 -15.49 -10.56 -6.70
C VAL A 237 -14.83 -9.39 -7.45
N ASP A 238 -14.26 -9.66 -8.62
CA ASP A 238 -13.77 -8.62 -9.54
C ASP A 238 -14.96 -7.94 -10.25
N VAL A 239 -15.04 -6.62 -10.11
CA VAL A 239 -16.12 -5.79 -10.66
C VAL A 239 -15.90 -5.38 -12.12
N ALA A 240 -14.67 -5.44 -12.63
CA ALA A 240 -14.36 -5.06 -14.01
C ALA A 240 -15.14 -5.87 -15.07
N PRO A 241 -15.22 -7.22 -15.00
CA PRO A 241 -16.02 -8.00 -15.95
C PRO A 241 -17.52 -7.73 -15.80
N LEU A 242 -18.01 -7.48 -14.58
CA LEU A 242 -19.40 -7.13 -14.32
C LEU A 242 -19.79 -5.79 -14.97
N ILE A 243 -18.90 -4.79 -14.91
CA ILE A 243 -19.11 -3.51 -15.58
C ILE A 243 -19.11 -3.71 -17.10
N ALA A 244 -18.16 -4.46 -17.65
CA ALA A 244 -18.09 -4.71 -19.09
C ALA A 244 -19.37 -5.37 -19.63
N GLU A 245 -19.91 -6.35 -18.91
CA GLU A 245 -21.16 -7.02 -19.26
C GLU A 245 -22.37 -6.08 -19.10
N ALA A 246 -22.41 -5.27 -18.04
CA ALA A 246 -23.47 -4.27 -17.85
C ALA A 246 -23.55 -3.25 -19.00
N LEU A 247 -22.41 -2.85 -19.57
CA LEU A 247 -22.34 -1.92 -20.70
C LEU A 247 -22.84 -2.52 -22.04
N THR A 248 -23.05 -3.83 -22.11
CA THR A 248 -23.64 -4.48 -23.30
C THR A 248 -25.16 -4.41 -23.32
N THR A 249 -25.80 -4.07 -22.19
CA THR A 249 -27.26 -3.96 -22.11
C THR A 249 -27.75 -2.82 -23.01
N THR A 250 -28.92 -2.98 -23.62
CA THR A 250 -29.50 -1.98 -24.54
C THR A 250 -30.72 -1.28 -23.95
N THR A 251 -31.53 -1.97 -23.14
CA THR A 251 -32.73 -1.39 -22.50
C THR A 251 -32.56 -1.16 -21.00
N ASP A 252 -33.40 -0.29 -20.44
CA ASP A 252 -33.39 0.01 -19.00
C ASP A 252 -33.90 -1.16 -18.15
N ALA A 253 -34.81 -1.96 -18.70
CA ALA A 253 -35.29 -3.18 -18.06
C ALA A 253 -34.17 -4.22 -17.92
N ASP A 254 -33.34 -4.40 -18.95
CA ASP A 254 -32.21 -5.34 -18.94
C ASP A 254 -31.11 -4.87 -17.99
N ALA A 255 -30.82 -3.56 -17.97
CA ALA A 255 -29.85 -2.98 -17.05
C ALA A 255 -30.29 -3.11 -15.58
N LEU A 256 -31.58 -2.91 -15.29
CA LEU A 256 -32.12 -3.07 -13.94
C LEU A 256 -32.17 -4.55 -13.51
N ALA A 257 -32.46 -5.47 -14.43
CA ALA A 257 -32.38 -6.90 -14.19
C ALA A 257 -30.94 -7.36 -13.90
N PHE A 258 -29.97 -6.85 -14.68
CA PHE A 258 -28.55 -7.10 -14.47
C PHE A 258 -28.05 -6.57 -13.11
N TRP A 259 -28.48 -5.36 -12.74
CA TRP A 259 -28.19 -4.78 -11.42
C TRP A 259 -28.72 -5.67 -10.29
N LYS A 260 -30.00 -6.07 -10.35
CA LYS A 260 -30.64 -6.93 -9.33
C LYS A 260 -29.94 -8.29 -9.18
N ALA A 261 -29.44 -8.85 -10.28
CA ALA A 261 -28.78 -10.15 -10.26
C ALA A 261 -27.36 -10.10 -9.67
N ASN A 262 -26.67 -8.96 -9.79
CA ASN A 262 -25.24 -8.87 -9.47
C ASN A 262 -24.89 -7.97 -8.28
N ASN A 263 -25.77 -7.07 -7.86
CA ASN A 263 -25.48 -6.13 -6.76
C ASN A 263 -25.14 -6.85 -5.43
N GLY A 264 -25.82 -7.95 -5.12
CA GLY A 264 -25.61 -8.73 -3.90
C GLY A 264 -24.24 -9.40 -3.81
N ARG A 265 -23.58 -9.63 -4.97
CA ARG A 265 -22.23 -10.19 -5.04
C ARG A 265 -21.18 -9.20 -4.51
N LEU A 266 -21.51 -7.91 -4.49
CA LEU A 266 -20.65 -6.81 -4.03
C LEU A 266 -21.08 -6.28 -2.65
N ALA A 267 -21.95 -6.98 -1.92
CA ALA A 267 -22.46 -6.53 -0.61
C ALA A 267 -21.34 -6.28 0.42
N LYS A 268 -20.23 -7.03 0.34
CA LYS A 268 -19.04 -6.85 1.18
C LYS A 268 -18.00 -5.88 0.58
N GLN A 269 -18.31 -5.24 -0.55
CA GLN A 269 -17.42 -4.38 -1.34
C GLN A 269 -18.09 -3.04 -1.70
N PRO A 270 -18.27 -2.13 -0.73
CA PRO A 270 -19.08 -0.92 -0.91
C PRO A 270 -18.54 0.03 -2.00
N GLN A 271 -17.22 0.10 -2.16
CA GLN A 271 -16.60 0.92 -3.22
C GLN A 271 -16.87 0.35 -4.62
N ASP A 272 -16.74 -0.96 -4.80
CA ASP A 272 -16.95 -1.60 -6.10
C ASP A 272 -18.44 -1.71 -6.44
N HIS A 273 -19.30 -1.89 -5.44
CA HIS A 273 -20.75 -1.73 -5.58
C HIS A 273 -21.12 -0.33 -6.11
N ALA A 274 -20.52 0.73 -5.57
CA ALA A 274 -20.73 2.10 -6.03
C ALA A 274 -20.23 2.32 -7.46
N LYS A 275 -19.08 1.73 -7.85
CA LYS A 275 -18.56 1.79 -9.22
C LYS A 275 -19.50 1.13 -10.22
N LEU A 276 -20.02 -0.06 -9.93
CA LEU A 276 -20.98 -0.75 -10.79
C LEU A 276 -22.27 0.06 -10.93
N LYS A 277 -22.79 0.62 -9.82
CA LYS A 277 -23.99 1.46 -9.82
C LYS A 277 -23.82 2.67 -10.75
N ARG A 278 -22.70 3.38 -10.59
CA ARG A 278 -22.38 4.57 -11.38
C ARG A 278 -22.21 4.23 -12.86
N ALA A 279 -21.47 3.17 -13.18
CA ALA A 279 -21.25 2.75 -14.57
C ALA A 279 -22.57 2.41 -15.29
N ILE A 280 -23.51 1.75 -14.61
CA ILE A 280 -24.84 1.45 -15.17
C ILE A 280 -25.64 2.75 -15.38
N SER A 281 -25.68 3.63 -14.38
CA SER A 281 -26.39 4.92 -14.48
C SER A 281 -25.85 5.79 -15.63
N ASP A 282 -24.53 5.93 -15.72
CA ASP A 282 -23.87 6.74 -16.75
C ASP A 282 -24.12 6.15 -18.14
N HIS A 283 -24.10 4.82 -18.28
CA HIS A 283 -24.41 4.13 -19.55
C HIS A 283 -25.86 4.35 -20.01
N ARG A 284 -26.83 4.31 -19.08
CA ARG A 284 -28.25 4.58 -19.38
C ARG A 284 -28.47 6.01 -19.83
N ALA A 285 -27.90 6.98 -19.10
CA ALA A 285 -27.95 8.38 -19.46
C ALA A 285 -27.40 8.63 -20.88
N ASN A 286 -26.27 7.98 -21.21
CA ASN A 286 -25.65 8.08 -22.53
C ASN A 286 -26.48 7.44 -23.66
N LEU A 287 -27.16 6.32 -23.42
CA LEU A 287 -28.01 5.68 -24.44
C LEU A 287 -29.29 6.47 -24.69
N ARG A 288 -29.91 7.05 -23.64
CA ARG A 288 -31.08 7.92 -23.79
C ARG A 288 -30.74 9.22 -24.51
N ALA A 289 -29.62 9.86 -24.16
CA ALA A 289 -29.13 11.05 -24.85
C ALA A 289 -28.82 10.80 -26.34
N LYS A 290 -28.33 9.60 -26.68
CA LYS A 290 -28.13 9.19 -28.09
C LYS A 290 -29.45 8.96 -28.83
N ALA A 291 -30.44 8.34 -28.19
CA ALA A 291 -31.76 8.13 -28.79
C ALA A 291 -32.48 9.46 -29.07
N GLU A 292 -32.42 10.42 -28.12
CA GLU A 292 -32.98 11.76 -28.27
C GLU A 292 -32.26 12.56 -29.39
N ALA A 293 -30.94 12.42 -29.51
CA ALA A 293 -30.17 13.06 -30.57
C ALA A 293 -30.46 12.47 -31.96
N ASP A 294 -30.71 11.17 -32.04
CA ASP A 294 -31.07 10.49 -33.30
C ASP A 294 -32.50 10.84 -33.73
N GLU A 295 -33.47 10.95 -32.80
CA GLU A 295 -34.83 11.42 -33.08
C GLU A 295 -34.86 12.89 -33.54
N ALA A 296 -34.07 13.76 -32.89
CA ALA A 296 -33.94 15.17 -33.27
C ALA A 296 -33.30 15.37 -34.66
N ARG A 297 -32.52 14.42 -35.14
CA ARG A 297 -31.90 14.44 -36.47
C ARG A 297 -32.86 14.08 -37.60
N THR A 298 -33.96 13.39 -37.28
CA THR A 298 -34.94 12.91 -38.27
C THR A 298 -36.09 13.89 -38.57
N VAL A 299 -36.15 15.07 -37.92
CA VAL A 299 -37.21 16.06 -38.11
C VAL A 299 -36.61 17.43 -38.50
N GLU A 300 -36.83 17.90 -39.74
CA GLU A 300 -36.58 19.29 -40.13
C GLU A 300 -37.68 20.25 -39.60
N MET A 301 -37.26 21.37 -39.01
CA MET A 301 -38.02 22.45 -38.31
C MET A 301 -38.93 23.31 -39.23
N PRO A 302 -39.86 24.19 -38.74
CA PRO A 302 -39.81 25.03 -37.50
C PRO A 302 -41.10 24.94 -36.61
N ALA A 303 -41.24 25.50 -35.40
CA ALA A 303 -40.71 26.69 -34.73
C ALA A 303 -40.66 26.51 -33.20
N ALA A 304 -39.89 27.33 -32.49
CA ALA A 304 -39.86 27.37 -31.01
C ALA A 304 -41.21 27.84 -30.43
N PRO A 305 -41.64 27.34 -29.25
CA PRO A 305 -41.20 28.01 -28.02
C PRO A 305 -40.99 27.13 -26.78
N ALA A 306 -40.42 27.79 -25.76
CA ALA A 306 -40.45 27.51 -24.32
C ALA A 306 -39.58 26.38 -23.75
N LYS A 307 -38.49 26.80 -23.09
CA LYS A 307 -37.76 26.05 -22.06
C LYS A 307 -38.74 25.45 -21.06
N THR A 308 -38.83 24.13 -20.99
CA THR A 308 -39.34 23.40 -19.83
C THR A 308 -38.16 22.68 -19.19
N ALA A 309 -38.03 22.83 -17.88
CA ALA A 309 -36.92 22.30 -17.10
C ALA A 309 -36.93 20.77 -17.12
N ALA A 310 -35.89 20.16 -17.68
CA ALA A 310 -35.61 18.73 -17.54
C ALA A 310 -34.93 18.49 -16.18
N THR A 311 -35.74 18.39 -15.14
CA THR A 311 -35.36 17.86 -13.83
C THR A 311 -36.51 16.99 -13.37
N SER A 312 -36.42 15.67 -13.58
CA SER A 312 -37.11 14.65 -12.75
C SER A 312 -36.98 13.18 -13.18
N VAL A 313 -36.25 12.79 -14.24
CA VAL A 313 -36.32 11.38 -14.73
C VAL A 313 -35.06 10.52 -14.44
N ASP A 314 -33.91 11.13 -14.12
CA ASP A 314 -32.72 10.37 -13.68
C ASP A 314 -32.87 9.83 -12.25
N ASP A 315 -33.61 10.54 -11.40
CA ASP A 315 -33.84 10.13 -10.02
C ASP A 315 -34.68 8.84 -9.94
N GLU A 316 -35.66 8.63 -10.82
CA GLU A 316 -36.52 7.43 -10.76
C GLU A 316 -35.76 6.13 -11.05
N PHE A 317 -34.85 6.12 -12.03
CA PHE A 317 -34.06 4.92 -12.35
C PHE A 317 -33.04 4.62 -11.25
N VAL A 318 -32.35 5.66 -10.75
CA VAL A 318 -31.42 5.53 -9.63
C VAL A 318 -32.15 5.08 -8.35
N GLN A 319 -33.35 5.60 -8.11
CA GLN A 319 -34.20 5.21 -6.98
C GLN A 319 -34.71 3.76 -7.11
N GLN A 320 -34.99 3.27 -8.31
CA GLN A 320 -35.30 1.85 -8.55
C GLN A 320 -34.10 0.94 -8.30
N MET A 321 -32.87 1.40 -8.59
CA MET A 321 -31.65 0.69 -8.24
C MET A 321 -31.41 0.67 -6.72
N ASP A 322 -31.73 1.76 -6.02
CA ASP A 322 -31.62 1.86 -4.57
C ASP A 322 -32.65 1.01 -3.82
N ASN A 323 -33.89 0.97 -4.30
CA ASN A 323 -34.94 0.12 -3.75
C ASN A 323 -34.69 -1.39 -3.99
N ALA A 324 -33.73 -1.72 -4.86
CA ALA A 324 -33.33 -3.09 -5.19
C ALA A 324 -32.08 -3.57 -4.41
N ALA A 325 -31.51 -2.75 -3.53
CA ALA A 325 -30.38 -3.14 -2.70
C ALA A 325 -30.83 -4.07 -1.54
N PRO A 326 -30.06 -5.12 -1.19
CA PRO A 326 -30.36 -5.91 0.00
C PRO A 326 -30.25 -5.01 1.24
N SER A 327 -31.27 -5.05 2.09
CA SER A 327 -31.36 -4.26 3.32
C SER A 327 -30.06 -4.37 4.13
N TYR A 328 -29.33 -3.27 4.24
CA TYR A 328 -28.21 -3.12 5.15
C TYR A 328 -28.74 -3.18 6.59
N ILE A 329 -28.42 -4.25 7.31
CA ILE A 329 -28.60 -4.35 8.76
C ILE A 329 -27.24 -3.98 9.38
N PRO A 330 -27.12 -2.84 10.07
CA PRO A 330 -25.91 -2.50 10.80
C PRO A 330 -25.82 -3.34 12.08
N GLU A 331 -24.75 -4.10 12.23
CA GLU A 331 -24.18 -4.48 13.53
C GLU A 331 -22.87 -3.72 13.76
#